data_AF-A0A1Z4KWX3-F1
#
_entry.id   AF-A0A1Z4KWX3-F1
#
_cell.length_a   1.000
_cell.length_b   1.000
_cell.length_c   1.000
_cell.angle_alpha   90.00
_cell.angle_beta   90.00
_cell.angle_gamma   90.00
#
_symmetry.space_group_name_H-M   'P 1'
#
loop_
_entity.id
_entity.type
_entity.pdbx_description
1 polymer ?
#
loop_
_entity_poly.entity_id
_entity_poly.type
_entity_poly.pdbx_seq_one_letter_code
_entity_poly.pdbx_strand_id
1 'polypeptide(L)'
;MNIKKVEIQAISTIIALSSIIIQIQSAQAAILTVNNVNDSGIGSLRDIINIANNDDVIEFLLGSNASTITLTSGELEINKNLTINGASANLLTIKSNNQFPVFNISNSADVRLSGLTISSSINLIGGSQVKLADSIVSGDYVKINLQDNSNLTLINSIINAGSVEITALDTSTITVSNSTNSGNTGEVTGGNNNSGGNITINPGGNIIIIPGPIQLKPIPEANMIVGSIITSGLAWLTKRKKAMFYGVKKKQENF
;
A
#
# COMPACT_ATOMS: atom_id res chain seq x y z
N MET A 1 -37.84 -32.32 -55.78
CA MET A 1 -36.82 -31.96 -54.76
C MET A 1 -36.33 -33.27 -54.15
N ASN A 2 -35.02 -33.54 -54.23
CA ASN A 2 -34.45 -34.90 -54.11
C ASN A 2 -34.26 -35.28 -52.64
N ILE A 3 -35.07 -36.20 -52.12
CA ILE A 3 -35.14 -36.60 -50.70
C ILE A 3 -33.76 -37.03 -50.17
N LYS A 4 -32.94 -37.67 -51.02
CA LYS A 4 -31.56 -38.07 -50.69
C LYS A 4 -30.60 -36.89 -50.41
N LYS A 5 -30.84 -35.70 -50.98
CA LYS A 5 -30.02 -34.50 -50.70
C LYS A 5 -30.36 -33.90 -49.33
N VAL A 6 -31.62 -34.03 -48.89
CA VAL A 6 -32.09 -33.49 -47.61
C VAL A 6 -31.54 -34.30 -46.44
N GLU A 7 -31.47 -35.63 -46.56
CA GLU A 7 -30.95 -36.52 -45.52
C GLU A 7 -29.45 -36.33 -45.27
N ILE A 8 -28.64 -36.17 -46.33
CA ILE A 8 -27.20 -35.94 -46.22
C ILE A 8 -26.90 -34.61 -45.52
N GLN A 9 -27.70 -33.58 -45.80
CA GLN A 9 -27.54 -32.25 -45.22
C GLN A 9 -27.99 -32.20 -43.74
N ALA A 10 -28.99 -32.99 -43.37
CA ALA A 10 -29.42 -33.18 -41.98
C ALA A 10 -28.37 -33.95 -41.14
N ILE A 11 -27.72 -34.97 -41.71
CA ILE A 11 -26.69 -35.75 -41.01
C ILE A 11 -25.41 -34.92 -40.80
N SER A 12 -25.01 -34.12 -41.79
CA SER A 12 -23.86 -33.21 -41.69
C SER A 12 -24.03 -32.12 -40.63
N THR A 13 -25.24 -31.58 -40.49
CA THR A 13 -25.54 -30.53 -39.50
C THR A 13 -25.57 -31.09 -38.07
N ILE A 14 -26.02 -32.33 -37.88
CA ILE A 14 -25.99 -33.01 -36.57
C ILE A 14 -24.54 -33.29 -36.12
N ILE A 15 -23.66 -33.73 -37.04
CA ILE A 15 -22.23 -33.96 -36.73
C ILE A 15 -21.51 -32.64 -36.42
N ALA A 16 -21.85 -31.55 -37.12
CA ALA A 16 -21.32 -30.21 -36.86
C ALA A 16 -21.78 -29.65 -35.51
N LEU A 17 -23.02 -29.94 -35.08
CA LEU A 17 -23.54 -29.56 -33.76
C LEU A 17 -22.89 -30.35 -32.62
N SER A 18 -22.54 -31.61 -32.82
CA SER A 18 -21.82 -32.42 -31.82
C SER A 18 -20.35 -32.02 -31.63
N SER A 19 -19.76 -31.29 -32.59
CA SER A 19 -18.37 -30.85 -32.54
C SER A 19 -18.16 -29.51 -31.80
N ILE A 20 -19.25 -28.88 -31.31
CA ILE A 20 -19.23 -27.61 -30.57
C ILE A 20 -19.35 -27.83 -29.05
N ILE A 21 -19.01 -29.01 -28.55
CA ILE A 21 -18.61 -29.14 -27.14
C ILE A 21 -17.19 -28.57 -27.04
N ILE A 22 -17.09 -27.24 -27.16
CA ILE A 22 -15.92 -26.48 -26.76
C ILE A 22 -15.74 -26.82 -25.29
N GLN A 23 -14.70 -27.60 -25.00
CA GLN A 23 -14.18 -27.69 -23.65
C GLN A 23 -13.78 -26.28 -23.25
N ILE A 24 -14.70 -25.57 -22.62
CA ILE A 24 -14.37 -24.41 -21.80
C ILE A 24 -13.63 -25.03 -20.62
N GLN A 25 -12.35 -25.32 -20.80
CA GLN A 25 -11.45 -25.47 -19.65
C GLN A 25 -11.48 -24.09 -19.01
N SER A 26 -12.26 -23.95 -17.94
CA SER A 26 -12.07 -22.84 -17.03
C SER A 26 -10.60 -22.90 -16.64
N ALA A 27 -9.79 -21.96 -17.15
CA ALA A 27 -8.41 -21.81 -16.72
C ALA A 27 -8.49 -21.43 -15.24
N GLN A 28 -8.32 -22.42 -14.37
CA GLN A 28 -8.25 -22.19 -12.95
C GLN A 28 -6.90 -21.54 -12.68
N ALA A 29 -6.90 -20.41 -11.98
CA ALA A 29 -5.69 -19.78 -11.47
C ALA A 29 -4.80 -20.82 -10.78
N ALA A 30 -3.57 -20.96 -11.27
CA ALA A 30 -2.59 -21.83 -10.66
C ALA A 30 -2.01 -21.17 -9.42
N ILE A 31 -1.61 -21.99 -8.44
CA ILE A 31 -0.78 -21.53 -7.32
C ILE A 31 0.67 -21.87 -7.67
N LEU A 32 1.50 -20.84 -7.76
CA LEU A 32 2.93 -20.93 -8.04
C LEU A 32 3.70 -20.56 -6.78
N THR A 33 4.82 -21.25 -6.54
CA THR A 33 5.56 -21.11 -5.28
C THR A 33 6.97 -20.59 -5.54
N VAL A 34 7.31 -19.50 -4.86
CA VAL A 34 8.68 -19.00 -4.74
C VAL A 34 9.40 -19.82 -3.66
N ASN A 35 10.52 -20.44 -4.01
CA ASN A 35 11.23 -21.39 -3.14
C ASN A 35 12.63 -20.91 -2.71
N ASN A 36 13.08 -19.77 -3.22
CA ASN A 36 14.35 -19.18 -2.83
C ASN A 36 14.32 -17.65 -2.90
N VAL A 37 15.32 -17.03 -2.29
CA VAL A 37 15.44 -15.56 -2.16
C VAL A 37 16.37 -14.93 -3.21
N ASN A 38 16.81 -15.71 -4.19
CA ASN A 38 17.69 -15.19 -5.24
C ASN A 38 16.90 -14.23 -6.13
N ASP A 39 17.60 -13.27 -6.72
CA ASP A 39 17.01 -12.31 -7.67
C ASP A 39 16.59 -12.96 -9.00
N SER A 40 17.26 -14.05 -9.39
CA SER A 40 17.01 -14.78 -10.62
C SER A 40 17.33 -16.28 -10.47
N GLY A 41 16.96 -17.05 -11.49
CA GLY A 41 17.10 -18.51 -11.51
C GLY A 41 15.82 -19.22 -11.07
N ILE A 42 15.77 -20.52 -11.33
CA ILE A 42 14.57 -21.35 -11.12
C ILE A 42 14.03 -21.21 -9.69
N GLY A 43 12.73 -20.94 -9.56
CA GLY A 43 12.03 -20.81 -8.28
C GLY A 43 12.26 -19.48 -7.52
N SER A 44 12.99 -18.53 -8.11
CA SER A 44 13.02 -17.14 -7.64
C SER A 44 11.71 -16.42 -7.92
N LEU A 45 11.43 -15.31 -7.22
CA LEU A 45 10.22 -14.51 -7.49
C LEU A 45 10.16 -14.04 -8.96
N ARG A 46 11.30 -13.63 -9.53
CA ARG A 46 11.37 -13.20 -10.92
C ARG A 46 11.03 -14.32 -11.91
N ASP A 47 11.57 -15.51 -11.68
CA ASP A 47 11.26 -16.69 -12.47
C ASP A 47 9.77 -17.04 -12.39
N ILE A 48 9.21 -17.05 -11.18
CA ILE A 48 7.79 -17.35 -10.96
C ILE A 48 6.87 -16.33 -11.63
N ILE A 49 7.16 -15.02 -11.55
CA ILE A 49 6.40 -13.98 -12.26
C ILE A 49 6.44 -14.19 -13.79
N ASN A 50 7.61 -14.57 -14.32
CA ASN A 50 7.79 -14.78 -15.75
C ASN A 50 6.93 -15.94 -16.27
N ILE A 51 6.88 -17.06 -15.55
CA ILE A 51 6.10 -18.25 -15.96
C ILE A 51 4.62 -18.16 -15.62
N ALA A 52 4.22 -17.24 -14.73
CA ALA A 52 2.84 -17.07 -14.32
C ALA A 52 1.93 -16.68 -15.50
N ASN A 53 0.71 -17.20 -15.51
CA ASN A 53 -0.36 -16.79 -16.40
C ASN A 53 -1.24 -15.74 -15.73
N ASN A 54 -2.19 -15.19 -16.51
CA ASN A 54 -3.15 -14.25 -15.97
C ASN A 54 -3.98 -14.89 -14.84
N ASP A 55 -4.20 -14.11 -13.79
CA ASP A 55 -4.97 -14.45 -12.59
C ASP A 55 -4.32 -15.51 -11.67
N ASP A 56 -3.10 -15.95 -11.95
CA ASP A 56 -2.35 -16.88 -11.08
C ASP A 56 -2.05 -16.27 -9.70
N VAL A 57 -1.87 -17.16 -8.72
CA VAL A 57 -1.51 -16.83 -7.34
C VAL A 57 -0.07 -17.24 -7.07
N ILE A 58 0.73 -16.31 -6.56
CA ILE A 58 2.11 -16.52 -6.14
C ILE A 58 2.17 -16.56 -4.62
N GLU A 59 2.70 -17.65 -4.07
CA GLU A 59 2.95 -17.86 -2.65
C GLU A 59 4.44 -18.09 -2.38
N PHE A 60 4.85 -17.99 -1.12
CA PHE A 60 6.26 -18.10 -0.71
C PHE A 60 6.48 -19.29 0.24
N LEU A 61 7.36 -20.20 -0.16
CA LEU A 61 7.84 -21.31 0.66
C LEU A 61 9.30 -21.05 1.05
N LEU A 62 9.51 -20.05 1.91
CA LEU A 62 10.85 -19.59 2.34
C LEU A 62 11.18 -19.97 3.79
N GLY A 63 10.34 -20.82 4.41
CA GLY A 63 10.44 -21.18 5.83
C GLY A 63 9.78 -20.15 6.75
N SER A 64 9.97 -20.30 8.06
CA SER A 64 9.34 -19.45 9.10
C SER A 64 10.15 -18.22 9.49
N ASN A 65 11.38 -18.08 8.98
CA ASN A 65 12.25 -16.97 9.30
C ASN A 65 12.02 -15.79 8.34
N ALA A 66 12.36 -14.59 8.81
CA ALA A 66 12.36 -13.41 7.97
C ALA A 66 13.30 -13.61 6.77
N SER A 67 12.78 -13.37 5.58
CA SER A 67 13.46 -13.56 4.31
C SER A 67 13.52 -12.25 3.54
N THR A 68 14.65 -12.00 2.88
CA THR A 68 14.85 -10.80 2.06
C THR A 68 15.27 -11.18 0.65
N ILE A 69 14.44 -10.81 -0.33
CA ILE A 69 14.76 -10.89 -1.76
C ILE A 69 15.40 -9.56 -2.16
N THR A 70 16.69 -9.60 -2.51
CA THR A 70 17.42 -8.41 -2.96
C THR A 70 17.55 -8.44 -4.47
N LEU A 71 16.89 -7.51 -5.15
CA LEU A 71 16.93 -7.36 -6.59
C LEU A 71 18.22 -6.66 -7.01
N THR A 72 18.87 -7.22 -8.03
CA THR A 72 20.15 -6.74 -8.60
C THR A 72 20.11 -6.64 -10.13
N SER A 73 19.19 -7.34 -10.77
CA SER A 73 19.03 -7.49 -12.21
C SER A 73 17.95 -6.58 -12.78
N GLY A 74 17.49 -5.59 -12.00
CA GLY A 74 16.43 -4.65 -12.37
C GLY A 74 15.10 -4.88 -11.63
N GLU A 75 14.11 -4.09 -12.00
CA GLU A 75 12.75 -4.15 -11.44
C GLU A 75 12.03 -5.46 -11.79
N LEU A 76 11.00 -5.82 -11.01
CA LEU A 76 10.08 -6.90 -11.34
C LEU A 76 8.96 -6.34 -12.22
N GLU A 77 9.00 -6.66 -13.52
CA GLU A 77 7.94 -6.31 -14.46
C GLU A 77 6.71 -7.22 -14.26
N ILE A 78 5.54 -6.64 -14.07
CA ILE A 78 4.27 -7.35 -14.00
C ILE A 78 3.28 -6.72 -14.98
N ASN A 79 2.96 -7.44 -16.04
CA ASN A 79 2.10 -6.98 -17.15
C ASN A 79 0.86 -7.87 -17.36
N LYS A 80 0.52 -8.64 -16.31
CA LYS A 80 -0.58 -9.61 -16.24
C LYS A 80 -1.21 -9.56 -14.85
N ASN A 81 -2.48 -9.96 -14.74
CA ASN A 81 -3.15 -10.00 -13.44
C ASN A 81 -2.48 -11.05 -12.56
N LEU A 82 -2.15 -10.70 -11.33
CA LEU A 82 -1.53 -11.62 -10.37
C LEU A 82 -2.00 -11.33 -8.96
N THR A 83 -2.10 -12.38 -8.16
CA THR A 83 -2.17 -12.26 -6.71
C THR A 83 -0.86 -12.73 -6.10
N ILE A 84 -0.15 -11.89 -5.36
CA ILE A 84 1.11 -12.23 -4.69
C ILE A 84 0.89 -12.12 -3.18
N ASN A 85 0.86 -13.28 -2.52
CA ASN A 85 0.58 -13.41 -1.10
C ASN A 85 1.86 -13.68 -0.32
N GLY A 86 2.42 -12.66 0.30
CA GLY A 86 3.47 -12.80 1.30
C GLY A 86 2.93 -13.35 2.62
N ALA A 87 3.80 -13.96 3.42
CA ALA A 87 3.43 -14.55 4.72
C ALA A 87 3.08 -13.49 5.78
N SER A 88 3.79 -12.35 5.77
CA SER A 88 3.58 -11.20 6.65
C SER A 88 4.56 -10.10 6.24
N ALA A 89 4.17 -8.82 6.38
CA ALA A 89 5.07 -7.70 6.14
C ALA A 89 6.36 -7.78 6.99
N ASN A 90 6.33 -8.43 8.16
CA ASN A 90 7.51 -8.64 9.00
C ASN A 90 8.38 -9.84 8.58
N LEU A 91 7.89 -10.71 7.69
CA LEU A 91 8.55 -11.96 7.31
C LEU A 91 9.12 -11.93 5.89
N LEU A 92 8.56 -11.12 5.00
CA LEU A 92 9.04 -11.02 3.62
C LEU A 92 9.37 -9.58 3.27
N THR A 93 10.64 -9.33 2.92
CA THR A 93 11.09 -8.06 2.35
C THR A 93 11.56 -8.27 0.93
N ILE A 94 11.09 -7.44 0.00
CA ILE A 94 11.60 -7.35 -1.37
C ILE A 94 12.21 -5.96 -1.53
N LYS A 95 13.48 -5.88 -1.92
CA LYS A 95 14.23 -4.62 -1.96
C LYS A 95 15.11 -4.51 -3.20
N SER A 96 15.38 -3.29 -3.63
CA SER A 96 16.31 -2.98 -4.73
C SER A 96 17.45 -2.05 -4.29
N ASN A 97 17.62 -1.83 -2.99
CA ASN A 97 18.59 -0.89 -2.40
C ASN A 97 18.53 0.52 -3.05
N ASN A 98 17.32 1.01 -3.35
CA ASN A 98 17.04 2.30 -3.99
C ASN A 98 17.71 2.52 -5.36
N GLN A 99 18.17 1.46 -6.05
CA GLN A 99 18.76 1.58 -7.38
C GLN A 99 17.71 1.79 -8.48
N PHE A 100 16.54 1.18 -8.30
CA PHE A 100 15.40 1.19 -9.22
C PHE A 100 14.10 0.85 -8.45
N PRO A 101 12.92 1.06 -9.02
CA PRO A 101 11.66 0.58 -8.44
C PRO A 101 11.66 -0.93 -8.22
N VAL A 102 11.04 -1.43 -7.16
CA VAL A 102 10.91 -2.89 -6.95
C VAL A 102 9.94 -3.49 -7.95
N PHE A 103 8.79 -2.86 -8.15
CA PHE A 103 7.76 -3.29 -9.09
C PHE A 103 7.54 -2.22 -10.16
N ASN A 104 7.43 -2.66 -11.41
CA ASN A 104 6.88 -1.90 -12.52
C ASN A 104 5.68 -2.65 -13.09
N ILE A 105 4.49 -2.10 -12.84
CA ILE A 105 3.22 -2.75 -13.14
C ILE A 105 2.58 -1.99 -14.30
N SER A 106 2.24 -2.73 -15.36
CA SER A 106 1.87 -2.14 -16.65
C SER A 106 0.74 -2.91 -17.33
N ASN A 107 0.37 -2.48 -18.54
CA ASN A 107 -0.57 -3.18 -19.42
C ASN A 107 -1.94 -3.46 -18.78
N SER A 108 -2.46 -2.50 -18.01
CA SER A 108 -3.74 -2.59 -17.31
C SER A 108 -3.87 -3.81 -16.39
N ALA A 109 -2.75 -4.34 -15.90
CA ALA A 109 -2.73 -5.47 -14.98
C ALA A 109 -3.44 -5.12 -13.64
N ASP A 110 -4.27 -6.05 -13.14
CA ASP A 110 -4.79 -6.03 -11.77
C ASP A 110 -3.89 -6.89 -10.88
N VAL A 111 -3.11 -6.23 -10.04
CA VAL A 111 -2.12 -6.87 -9.15
C VAL A 111 -2.51 -6.68 -7.70
N ARG A 112 -2.66 -7.79 -6.99
CA ARG A 112 -2.98 -7.82 -5.56
C ARG A 112 -1.74 -8.27 -4.81
N LEU A 113 -1.14 -7.40 -4.03
CA LEU A 113 0.01 -7.71 -3.19
C LEU A 113 -0.45 -7.69 -1.72
N SER A 114 -0.12 -8.73 -0.97
CA SER A 114 -0.46 -8.79 0.44
C SER A 114 0.67 -9.33 1.31
N GLY A 115 0.71 -8.92 2.59
CA GLY A 115 1.58 -9.52 3.60
C GLY A 115 3.07 -9.44 3.27
N LEU A 116 3.56 -8.32 2.72
CA LEU A 116 4.98 -8.16 2.38
C LEU A 116 5.48 -6.73 2.62
N THR A 117 6.80 -6.58 2.75
CA THR A 117 7.50 -5.29 2.77
C THR A 117 8.17 -5.04 1.42
N ILE A 118 7.88 -3.88 0.83
CA ILE A 118 8.50 -3.35 -0.39
C ILE A 118 9.47 -2.26 0.03
N SER A 119 10.76 -2.55 -0.01
CA SER A 119 11.79 -1.61 0.43
C SER A 119 12.41 -0.86 -0.76
N SER A 120 11.60 -0.08 -1.48
CA SER A 120 11.98 0.91 -2.51
C SER A 120 10.70 1.55 -3.11
N SER A 121 10.87 2.21 -4.25
CA SER A 121 9.84 2.79 -5.11
C SER A 121 8.98 1.75 -5.87
N ILE A 122 7.82 2.19 -6.36
CA ILE A 122 6.85 1.40 -7.14
C ILE A 122 6.37 2.24 -8.33
N ASN A 123 6.31 1.65 -9.53
CA ASN A 123 5.75 2.26 -10.73
C ASN A 123 4.48 1.54 -11.18
N LEU A 124 3.43 2.33 -11.43
CA LEU A 124 2.15 1.92 -12.00
C LEU A 124 1.93 2.73 -13.29
N ILE A 125 1.90 2.05 -14.43
CA ILE A 125 1.74 2.67 -15.75
C ILE A 125 0.67 1.92 -16.56
N GLY A 126 0.27 2.46 -17.71
CA GLY A 126 -0.63 1.78 -18.64
C GLY A 126 -1.99 1.39 -18.06
N GLY A 127 -2.54 2.19 -17.13
CA GLY A 127 -3.84 1.93 -16.49
C GLY A 127 -3.84 0.74 -15.53
N SER A 128 -2.69 0.44 -14.93
CA SER A 128 -2.56 -0.67 -13.98
C SER A 128 -3.31 -0.41 -12.67
N GLN A 129 -3.83 -1.48 -12.09
CA GLN A 129 -4.59 -1.46 -10.85
C GLN A 129 -3.82 -2.25 -9.81
N VAL A 130 -3.44 -1.62 -8.69
CA VAL A 130 -2.67 -2.29 -7.64
C VAL A 130 -3.36 -2.15 -6.32
N LYS A 131 -3.48 -3.28 -5.61
CA LYS A 131 -3.95 -3.33 -4.24
C LYS A 131 -2.83 -3.81 -3.32
N LEU A 132 -2.42 -2.96 -2.38
CA LEU A 132 -1.56 -3.36 -1.27
C LEU A 132 -2.44 -3.60 -0.04
N ALA A 133 -2.39 -4.82 0.51
CA ALA A 133 -3.10 -5.19 1.73
C ALA A 133 -2.11 -5.67 2.80
N ASP A 134 -2.26 -5.20 4.04
CA ASP A 134 -1.45 -5.65 5.19
C ASP A 134 0.08 -5.62 4.89
N SER A 135 0.51 -4.60 4.14
CA SER A 135 1.86 -4.50 3.57
C SER A 135 2.55 -3.20 4.00
N ILE A 136 3.88 -3.17 3.88
CA ILE A 136 4.68 -1.99 4.21
C ILE A 136 5.46 -1.56 2.96
N VAL A 137 5.43 -0.29 2.59
CA VAL A 137 6.36 0.32 1.62
C VAL A 137 7.35 1.17 2.41
N SER A 138 8.64 0.90 2.28
CA SER A 138 9.66 1.56 3.09
C SER A 138 10.93 1.89 2.31
N GLY A 139 11.77 2.75 2.89
CA GLY A 139 13.08 3.09 2.34
C GLY A 139 13.57 4.45 2.84
N ASP A 140 14.74 4.87 2.37
CA ASP A 140 15.22 6.24 2.65
C ASP A 140 14.45 7.26 1.80
N TYR A 141 14.21 6.92 0.54
CA TYR A 141 13.40 7.68 -0.41
C TYR A 141 12.48 6.71 -1.16
N VAL A 142 11.17 6.90 -1.03
CA VAL A 142 10.14 6.09 -1.69
C VAL A 142 9.41 6.96 -2.71
N LYS A 143 9.44 6.53 -3.97
CA LYS A 143 8.63 7.12 -5.04
C LYS A 143 7.53 6.16 -5.47
N ILE A 144 6.29 6.62 -5.49
CA ILE A 144 5.14 5.87 -6.03
C ILE A 144 4.57 6.69 -7.19
N ASN A 145 4.75 6.20 -8.41
CA ASN A 145 4.36 6.90 -9.62
C ASN A 145 3.21 6.17 -10.31
N LEU A 146 2.08 6.85 -10.48
CA LEU A 146 0.89 6.36 -11.18
C LEU A 146 0.67 7.19 -12.46
N GLN A 147 0.57 6.53 -13.60
CA GLN A 147 0.36 7.15 -14.91
C GLN A 147 -0.75 6.44 -15.69
N ASP A 148 -1.27 7.06 -16.75
CA ASP A 148 -2.21 6.45 -17.69
C ASP A 148 -3.49 5.92 -17.04
N ASN A 149 -4.04 6.65 -16.06
CA ASN A 149 -5.25 6.27 -15.32
C ASN A 149 -5.08 5.05 -14.41
N SER A 150 -3.88 4.83 -13.88
CA SER A 150 -3.61 3.74 -12.94
C SER A 150 -4.24 3.99 -11.56
N ASN A 151 -4.54 2.93 -10.81
CA ASN A 151 -5.09 3.02 -9.45
C ASN A 151 -4.19 2.31 -8.45
N LEU A 152 -3.93 2.97 -7.32
CA LEU A 152 -3.36 2.34 -6.14
C LEU A 152 -4.39 2.32 -5.01
N THR A 153 -4.67 1.15 -4.47
CA THR A 153 -5.49 0.97 -3.28
C THR A 153 -4.64 0.42 -2.14
N LEU A 154 -4.54 1.18 -1.04
CA LEU A 154 -3.87 0.78 0.19
C LEU A 154 -4.91 0.36 1.23
N ILE A 155 -4.77 -0.84 1.77
CA ILE A 155 -5.65 -1.40 2.82
C ILE A 155 -4.77 -1.90 3.95
N ASN A 156 -4.99 -1.41 5.17
CA ASN A 156 -4.20 -1.80 6.36
C ASN A 156 -2.68 -1.73 6.14
N SER A 157 -2.22 -0.83 5.27
CA SER A 157 -0.84 -0.79 4.81
C SER A 157 -0.13 0.45 5.36
N ILE A 158 1.20 0.42 5.37
CA ILE A 158 2.02 1.51 5.89
C ILE A 158 2.99 1.96 4.81
N ILE A 159 3.09 3.27 4.58
CA ILE A 159 4.22 3.86 3.86
C ILE A 159 5.13 4.50 4.90
N ASN A 160 6.33 3.99 5.06
CA ASN A 160 7.28 4.43 6.08
C ASN A 160 8.68 4.68 5.48
N ALA A 161 8.98 5.93 5.16
CA ALA A 161 10.26 6.31 4.58
C ALA A 161 10.75 7.65 5.09
N GLY A 162 12.06 7.93 4.95
CA GLY A 162 12.62 9.25 5.30
C GLY A 162 12.08 10.38 4.43
N SER A 163 11.85 10.08 3.14
CA SER A 163 11.16 10.94 2.20
C SER A 163 10.23 10.12 1.31
N VAL A 164 9.03 10.63 1.06
CA VAL A 164 7.99 10.00 0.24
C VAL A 164 7.55 10.97 -0.86
N GLU A 165 7.59 10.52 -2.11
CA GLU A 165 7.01 11.19 -3.27
C GLU A 165 5.95 10.29 -3.88
N ILE A 166 4.68 10.68 -3.81
CA ILE A 166 3.59 9.99 -4.50
C ILE A 166 3.04 10.91 -5.57
N THR A 167 3.06 10.44 -6.82
CA THR A 167 2.62 11.19 -8.00
C THR A 167 1.54 10.40 -8.70
N ALA A 168 0.34 11.00 -8.84
CA ALA A 168 -0.72 10.50 -9.69
C ALA A 168 -0.92 11.46 -10.87
N LEU A 169 -0.72 10.95 -12.09
CA LEU A 169 -0.92 11.68 -13.35
C LEU A 169 -2.25 11.28 -14.01
N ASP A 170 -2.73 12.08 -14.94
CA ASP A 170 -3.99 11.84 -15.68
C ASP A 170 -5.19 11.68 -14.73
N THR A 171 -6.03 10.66 -14.94
CA THR A 171 -7.12 10.31 -14.01
C THR A 171 -6.72 9.23 -13.00
N SER A 172 -5.41 9.06 -12.76
CA SER A 172 -4.92 8.08 -11.80
C SER A 172 -5.39 8.39 -10.38
N THR A 173 -5.66 7.35 -9.60
CA THR A 173 -6.33 7.48 -8.30
C THR A 173 -5.60 6.72 -7.20
N ILE A 174 -5.61 7.28 -5.98
CA ILE A 174 -5.03 6.63 -4.80
C ILE A 174 -6.11 6.52 -3.73
N THR A 175 -6.47 5.30 -3.37
CA THR A 175 -7.47 5.01 -2.33
C THR A 175 -6.76 4.50 -1.09
N VAL A 176 -7.04 5.09 0.08
CA VAL A 176 -6.33 4.79 1.32
C VAL A 176 -7.35 4.39 2.41
N SER A 177 -7.34 3.13 2.81
CA SER A 177 -8.24 2.58 3.82
C SER A 177 -7.42 2.01 4.98
N ASN A 178 -7.67 2.48 6.20
CA ASN A 178 -6.99 2.04 7.43
C ASN A 178 -5.44 2.00 7.33
N SER A 179 -4.86 2.88 6.51
CA SER A 179 -3.43 2.87 6.18
C SER A 179 -2.76 4.13 6.71
N THR A 180 -1.46 4.05 7.02
CA THR A 180 -0.68 5.15 7.62
C THR A 180 0.49 5.55 6.73
N ASN A 181 0.78 6.84 6.64
CA ASN A 181 2.04 7.36 6.11
C ASN A 181 2.83 8.00 7.27
N SER A 182 4.05 7.55 7.54
CA SER A 182 4.90 8.03 8.64
C SER A 182 6.35 8.24 8.19
N GLY A 183 7.03 9.28 8.70
CA GLY A 183 8.49 9.45 8.52
C GLY A 183 9.00 10.70 7.78
N ASN A 184 8.14 11.68 7.47
CA ASN A 184 8.45 12.66 6.43
C ASN A 184 9.13 13.96 6.92
N THR A 185 10.22 14.36 6.24
CA THR A 185 10.75 15.74 6.19
C THR A 185 10.87 16.21 4.72
N GLY A 186 9.90 16.98 4.20
CA GLY A 186 9.90 17.48 2.80
C GLY A 186 8.63 18.23 2.39
N GLU A 187 8.70 19.06 1.35
CA GLU A 187 7.89 20.26 1.04
C GLU A 187 6.50 20.04 0.39
N VAL A 188 5.43 20.55 1.03
CA VAL A 188 4.04 20.57 0.51
C VAL A 188 3.87 21.72 -0.48
N THR A 189 3.75 21.44 -1.77
CA THR A 189 3.15 22.39 -2.73
C THR A 189 1.70 21.99 -3.02
N GLY A 190 0.78 22.47 -2.17
CA GLY A 190 -0.67 22.41 -2.45
C GLY A 190 -1.60 22.00 -1.31
N GLY A 191 -1.56 22.69 -0.15
CA GLY A 191 -2.74 22.91 0.70
C GLY A 191 -3.11 21.88 1.79
N ASN A 192 -2.93 22.31 3.04
CA ASN A 192 -3.55 21.88 4.31
C ASN A 192 -3.01 20.65 5.09
N ASN A 193 -1.96 20.93 5.87
CA ASN A 193 -1.75 20.63 7.31
C ASN A 193 -2.57 19.50 7.98
N ASN A 194 -1.96 18.32 8.12
CA ASN A 194 -1.62 17.76 9.45
C ASN A 194 -0.64 16.59 9.31
N SER A 195 0.51 16.70 9.99
CA SER A 195 1.49 15.64 10.32
C SER A 195 1.94 14.67 9.23
N GLY A 196 3.00 15.05 8.51
CA GLY A 196 4.04 14.13 8.00
C GLY A 196 3.69 13.33 6.75
N GLY A 197 3.82 13.93 5.56
CA GLY A 197 3.88 13.24 4.26
C GLY A 197 3.51 14.07 3.03
N ASN A 198 4.50 14.27 2.15
CA ASN A 198 4.38 14.50 0.71
C ASN A 198 3.40 13.56 0.00
N ILE A 199 2.13 13.92 -0.14
CA ILE A 199 1.26 13.35 -1.17
C ILE A 199 0.92 14.48 -2.15
N THR A 200 1.50 14.45 -3.35
CA THR A 200 1.21 15.43 -4.42
C THR A 200 0.11 14.87 -5.31
N ILE A 201 -1.10 15.44 -5.20
CA ILE A 201 -2.23 15.07 -6.06
C ILE A 201 -2.34 16.12 -7.17
N ASN A 202 -2.15 15.74 -8.43
CA ASN A 202 -2.39 16.64 -9.56
C ASN A 202 -3.90 16.86 -9.77
N PRO A 203 -4.32 17.94 -10.47
CA PRO A 203 -5.73 18.18 -10.78
C PRO A 203 -6.37 16.95 -11.44
N GLY A 204 -7.33 16.32 -10.74
CA GLY A 204 -8.01 15.09 -11.19
C GLY A 204 -7.81 13.87 -10.28
N GLY A 205 -6.80 13.87 -9.41
CA GLY A 205 -6.61 12.81 -8.42
C GLY A 205 -7.51 12.97 -7.18
N ASN A 206 -7.92 11.86 -6.57
CA ASN A 206 -8.70 11.83 -5.33
C ASN A 206 -7.95 11.02 -4.26
N ILE A 207 -7.92 11.50 -3.01
CA ILE A 207 -7.62 10.68 -1.83
C ILE A 207 -8.94 10.43 -1.10
N ILE A 208 -9.35 9.17 -1.02
CA ILE A 208 -10.45 8.75 -0.15
C ILE A 208 -9.81 8.15 1.11
N ILE A 209 -9.93 8.85 2.23
CA ILE A 209 -9.61 8.32 3.56
C ILE A 209 -10.89 7.71 4.12
N ILE A 210 -10.92 6.38 4.28
CA ILE A 210 -12.00 5.70 4.97
C ILE A 210 -11.58 5.52 6.43
N PRO A 211 -12.05 6.35 7.38
CA PRO A 211 -11.74 6.15 8.78
C PRO A 211 -12.39 4.85 9.27
N GLY A 212 -11.66 4.06 10.06
CA GLY A 212 -12.24 3.02 10.90
C GLY A 212 -13.25 3.59 11.91
N PRO A 213 -13.96 2.75 12.68
CA PRO A 213 -14.89 3.23 13.71
C PRO A 213 -14.18 4.20 14.66
N ILE A 214 -14.79 5.37 14.88
CA ILE A 214 -14.27 6.40 15.78
C ILE A 214 -14.20 5.80 17.19
N GLN A 215 -13.00 5.48 17.67
CA GLN A 215 -12.77 5.12 19.05
C GLN A 215 -12.85 6.40 19.89
N LEU A 216 -14.04 6.73 20.40
CA LEU A 216 -14.22 7.79 21.38
C LEU A 216 -13.45 7.42 22.64
N LYS A 217 -12.34 8.11 22.92
CA LYS A 217 -11.69 8.00 24.23
C LYS A 217 -12.69 8.48 25.28
N PRO A 218 -13.00 7.69 26.33
CA PRO A 218 -13.87 8.14 27.41
C PRO A 218 -13.33 9.46 27.97
N ILE A 219 -14.19 10.47 28.04
CA ILE A 219 -13.87 11.71 28.73
C ILE A 219 -13.62 11.31 30.19
N PRO A 220 -12.49 11.70 30.81
CA PRO A 220 -12.29 11.44 32.23
C PRO A 220 -13.45 12.05 33.01
N GLU A 221 -14.05 11.28 33.92
CA GLU A 221 -15.14 11.76 34.77
C GLU A 221 -14.76 13.11 35.40
N ALA A 222 -15.72 14.04 35.47
CA ALA A 222 -15.52 15.43 35.88
C ALA A 222 -14.69 15.58 37.18
N ASN A 223 -14.71 14.57 38.03
CA ASN A 223 -14.04 14.48 39.32
C ASN A 223 -12.50 14.51 39.21
N MET A 224 -11.91 14.02 38.11
CA MET A 224 -10.45 14.02 37.90
C MET A 224 -9.91 15.38 37.45
N ILE A 225 -10.77 16.23 36.86
CA ILE A 225 -10.44 17.57 36.38
C ILE A 225 -10.42 18.56 37.55
N VAL A 226 -11.32 18.39 38.53
CA VAL A 226 -11.42 19.28 39.69
C VAL A 226 -10.16 19.21 40.56
N GLY A 227 -9.60 18.02 40.82
CA GLY A 227 -8.41 17.85 41.68
C GLY A 227 -7.13 18.52 41.15
N SER A 228 -6.94 18.57 39.83
CA SER A 228 -5.76 19.19 39.20
C SER A 228 -5.84 20.73 39.19
N ILE A 229 -7.04 21.31 39.13
CA ILE A 229 -7.23 22.77 39.10
C ILE A 229 -7.01 23.38 40.49
N ILE A 230 -7.47 22.75 41.57
CA ILE A 230 -7.31 23.29 42.93
C ILE A 230 -5.84 23.30 43.36
N THR A 231 -5.11 22.23 43.05
CA THR A 231 -3.68 22.09 43.40
C THR A 231 -2.81 23.11 42.66
N SER A 232 -3.11 23.35 41.38
CA SER A 232 -2.41 24.34 40.54
C SER A 232 -2.75 25.78 40.93
N GLY A 233 -4.02 26.06 41.28
CA GLY A 233 -4.48 27.38 41.71
C GLY A 233 -3.90 27.81 43.07
N LEU A 234 -3.78 26.89 44.03
CA LEU A 234 -3.21 27.17 45.34
C LEU A 234 -1.70 27.45 45.28
N ALA A 235 -0.97 26.76 44.39
CA ALA A 235 0.45 26.98 44.13
C ALA A 235 0.72 28.35 43.47
N TRP A 236 -0.15 28.79 42.56
CA TRP A 236 -0.06 30.12 41.94
C TRP A 236 -0.30 31.25 42.96
N LEU A 237 -1.28 31.09 43.84
CA LEU A 237 -1.62 32.09 44.85
C LEU A 237 -0.52 32.25 45.92
N THR A 238 0.10 31.15 46.35
CA THR A 238 1.22 31.17 47.31
C THR A 238 2.48 31.80 46.72
N LYS A 239 2.74 31.59 45.41
CA LYS A 239 3.88 32.23 44.70
C LYS A 239 3.68 33.75 44.57
N ARG A 240 2.45 34.22 44.36
CA ARG A 240 2.12 35.66 44.28
C ARG A 240 2.22 36.40 45.62
N LYS A 241 1.79 35.78 46.74
CA LYS A 241 1.95 36.40 48.07
C LYS A 241 3.42 36.55 48.46
N LYS A 242 4.29 35.56 48.20
CA LYS A 242 5.73 35.64 48.51
C LYS A 242 6.46 36.77 47.73
N ALA A 243 6.05 37.03 46.48
CA ALA A 243 6.63 38.10 45.66
C ALA A 243 6.23 39.51 46.16
N MET A 244 5.01 39.70 46.64
CA MET A 244 4.58 40.99 47.23
C MET A 244 5.34 41.34 48.51
N PHE A 245 5.62 40.37 49.39
CA PHE A 245 6.37 40.64 50.63
C PHE A 245 7.87 40.93 50.39
N TYR A 246 8.46 40.40 49.31
CA TYR A 246 9.86 40.69 48.95
C TYR A 246 10.04 42.07 48.28
N GLY A 247 9.03 42.55 47.53
CA GLY A 247 9.07 43.87 46.88
C GLY A 247 8.93 45.05 47.85
N VAL A 248 8.30 44.85 49.01
CA VAL A 248 8.12 45.89 50.03
C VAL A 248 9.38 46.10 50.88
N LYS A 249 10.16 45.03 51.16
CA LYS A 249 11.42 45.16 51.93
C LYS A 249 12.54 45.87 51.17
N LYS A 250 12.68 45.64 49.86
CA LYS A 250 13.71 46.33 49.04
C LYS A 250 13.49 47.83 48.85
N LYS A 251 12.31 48.37 49.20
CA LYS A 251 12.00 49.80 49.10
C LYS A 251 12.30 50.59 50.38
N GLN A 252 12.69 49.93 51.47
CA GLN A 252 13.04 50.58 52.74
C GLN A 252 14.55 50.57 53.08
N GLU A 253 15.41 50.01 52.23
CA GLU A 253 16.87 49.96 52.47
C GLU A 253 17.68 50.93 51.57
N ASN A 254 17.02 51.86 50.87
CA ASN A 254 17.67 52.87 50.01
C ASN A 254 17.30 54.32 50.43
N PHE A 255 17.51 54.65 51.71
CA PHE A 255 17.67 56.02 52.20
C PHE A 255 18.82 56.07 53.19
#